data_AF-A0A2T0FCS5-F1
#
_entry.id   AF-A0A2T0FCS5-F1
#
_cell.length_a   1.000
_cell.length_b   1.000
_cell.length_c   1.000
_cell.angle_alpha   90.00
_cell.angle_beta   90.00
_cell.angle_gamma   90.00
#
_symmetry.space_group_name_H-M   'P 1'
#
loop_
_entity.id
_entity.type
_entity.pdbx_description
1 polymer ?
#
loop_
_entity_poly.entity_id
_entity_poly.type
_entity_poly.pdbx_seq_one_letter_code
_entity_poly.pdbx_strand_id
1 'polypeptide(L)'
;MDSAPTEFLKANAILAQVFGHTLTHLIELVRQIMMGVFKSIAAGLEQTLGRINQQRYGGQLGLELKQGLQEYKSTYAKAIVRVIDRIEAYATRNVFKLDESLVDEGYFRLEPFSQIDYSRSGRQLDAEITESEQSLADEIAALQQTRLLNAQIDRCLSSADRLANAQPEAVPDVSELEPLAQQLRNLTHSLKTAPPPAHSVDQEFLQSILWAS
;
A
#
# COMPACT_ATOMS: atom_id res chain seq x y z
N MET A 1 -8.57 36.39 13.48
CA MET A 1 -7.83 36.71 12.24
C MET A 1 -6.43 36.18 12.44
N ASP A 2 -5.89 35.47 11.44
CA ASP A 2 -4.58 34.76 11.39
C ASP A 2 -4.62 33.21 11.46
N SER A 3 -5.52 32.58 10.71
CA SER A 3 -5.54 31.12 10.47
C SER A 3 -4.98 30.69 9.09
N ALA A 4 -4.89 31.63 8.14
CA ALA A 4 -4.49 31.40 6.73
C ALA A 4 -3.18 30.62 6.47
N PRO A 5 -2.06 30.79 7.21
CA PRO A 5 -0.84 30.07 6.88
C PRO A 5 -0.95 28.56 7.19
N THR A 6 -1.68 28.20 8.25
CA THR A 6 -1.94 26.81 8.65
C THR A 6 -2.91 26.09 7.73
N GLU A 7 -3.92 26.80 7.21
CA GLU A 7 -4.94 26.29 6.29
C GLU A 7 -4.32 25.86 4.95
N PHE A 8 -3.47 26.73 4.38
CA PHE A 8 -2.74 26.43 3.14
C PHE A 8 -1.79 25.25 3.31
N LEU A 9 -1.11 25.13 4.46
CA LEU A 9 -0.20 24.03 4.74
C LEU A 9 -0.91 22.68 4.80
N LYS A 10 -2.08 22.59 5.44
CA LYS A 10 -2.87 21.35 5.51
C LYS A 10 -3.40 20.94 4.14
N ALA A 11 -4.05 21.86 3.41
CA ALA A 11 -4.58 21.57 2.08
C ALA A 11 -3.47 21.16 1.11
N ASN A 12 -2.34 21.87 1.11
CA ASN A 12 -1.21 21.55 0.23
C ASN A 12 -0.50 20.25 0.63
N ALA A 13 -0.49 19.86 1.91
CA ALA A 13 0.01 18.56 2.36
C ALA A 13 -0.90 17.40 1.89
N ILE A 14 -2.22 17.56 2.03
CA ILE A 14 -3.21 16.59 1.55
C ILE A 14 -3.09 16.43 0.03
N LEU A 15 -3.00 17.54 -0.71
CA LEU A 15 -2.84 17.52 -2.16
C LEU A 15 -1.51 16.92 -2.59
N ALA A 16 -0.41 17.22 -1.89
CA ALA A 16 0.88 16.59 -2.16
C ALA A 16 0.83 15.07 -1.97
N GLN A 17 0.04 14.60 -1.01
CA GLN A 17 -0.15 13.18 -0.75
C GLN A 17 -1.03 12.51 -1.83
N VAL A 18 -2.00 13.22 -2.40
CA VAL A 18 -2.84 12.74 -3.53
C VAL A 18 -2.07 12.68 -4.84
N PHE A 19 -1.38 13.77 -5.17
CA PHE A 19 -0.78 13.97 -6.50
C PHE A 19 0.69 13.55 -6.57
N GLY A 20 1.31 13.18 -5.43
CA GLY A 20 2.74 12.89 -5.32
C GLY A 20 3.65 14.12 -5.46
N HIS A 21 3.07 15.29 -5.73
CA HIS A 21 3.76 16.56 -5.95
C HIS A 21 2.95 17.71 -5.36
N THR A 22 3.63 18.76 -4.87
CA THR A 22 2.95 19.94 -4.33
C THR A 22 2.38 20.82 -5.43
N LEU A 23 1.34 21.61 -5.10
CA LEU A 23 0.76 22.59 -6.03
C LEU A 23 1.81 23.58 -6.53
N THR A 24 2.74 23.97 -5.66
CA THR A 24 3.87 24.84 -6.00
C THR A 24 4.74 24.24 -7.12
N HIS A 25 4.90 22.92 -7.13
CA HIS A 25 5.67 22.22 -8.17
C HIS A 25 4.97 22.25 -9.54
N LEU A 26 3.64 22.06 -9.55
CA LEU A 26 2.83 22.17 -10.76
C LEU A 26 2.90 23.59 -11.36
N ILE A 27 2.77 24.60 -10.50
CA ILE A 27 2.84 26.01 -10.90
C ILE A 27 4.23 26.35 -11.44
N GLU A 28 5.28 25.83 -10.82
CA GLU A 28 6.66 26.02 -11.30
C GLU A 28 6.85 25.39 -12.69
N LEU A 29 6.27 24.23 -12.95
CA LEU A 29 6.32 23.58 -14.26
C LEU A 29 5.59 24.44 -15.32
N VAL A 30 4.42 24.99 -14.99
CA VAL A 30 3.68 25.92 -15.86
C VAL A 30 4.50 27.20 -16.14
N ARG A 31 5.18 27.73 -15.12
CA ARG A 31 6.08 28.89 -15.24
C ARG A 31 7.22 28.59 -16.22
N GLN A 32 7.86 27.44 -16.10
CA GLN A 32 8.95 27.02 -16.98
C GLN A 32 8.48 26.85 -18.44
N ILE A 33 7.33 26.23 -18.67
CA ILE A 33 6.75 26.07 -20.01
C ILE A 33 6.49 27.44 -20.64
N MET A 34 5.76 28.32 -19.95
CA MET A 34 5.42 29.64 -20.50
C MET A 34 6.66 30.49 -20.78
N MET A 35 7.63 30.47 -19.87
CA MET A 35 8.88 31.19 -20.06
C MET A 35 9.74 30.60 -21.19
N GLY A 36 9.71 29.27 -21.38
CA GLY A 36 10.36 28.58 -22.50
C GLY A 36 9.74 28.95 -23.85
N VAL A 37 8.41 28.93 -23.95
CA VAL A 37 7.67 29.37 -25.14
C VAL A 37 7.96 30.84 -25.47
N PHE A 38 8.01 31.70 -24.45
CA PHE A 38 8.36 33.09 -24.68
C PHE A 38 9.78 33.27 -25.21
N LYS A 39 10.75 32.53 -24.66
CA LYS A 39 12.14 32.56 -25.15
C LYS A 39 12.24 32.11 -26.60
N SER A 40 11.49 31.08 -27.00
CA SER A 40 11.50 30.61 -28.40
C SER A 40 10.88 31.62 -29.35
N ILE A 41 9.76 32.26 -28.97
CA ILE A 41 9.15 33.35 -29.73
C ILE A 41 10.11 34.53 -29.87
N ALA A 42 10.75 34.94 -28.77
CA ALA A 42 11.67 36.07 -28.78
C ALA A 42 12.92 35.78 -29.64
N ALA A 43 13.44 34.55 -29.62
CA ALA A 43 14.54 34.12 -30.48
C ALA A 43 14.14 34.11 -31.96
N GLY A 44 12.94 33.59 -32.28
CA GLY A 44 12.40 33.62 -33.65
C GLY A 44 12.18 35.04 -34.15
N LEU A 45 11.67 35.94 -33.30
CA LEU A 45 11.47 37.35 -33.63
C LEU A 45 12.81 38.05 -33.91
N GLU A 46 13.83 37.80 -33.08
CA GLU A 46 15.19 38.34 -33.26
C GLU A 46 15.82 37.89 -34.58
N GLN A 47 15.71 36.60 -34.90
CA GLN A 47 16.23 36.05 -36.15
C GLN A 47 15.51 36.62 -37.38
N THR A 48 14.18 36.76 -37.29
CA THR A 48 13.35 37.25 -38.40
C THR A 48 13.60 38.73 -38.66
N LEU A 49 13.60 39.55 -37.59
CA LEU A 49 13.88 40.98 -37.70
C LEU A 49 15.34 41.26 -38.10
N GLY A 50 16.29 40.43 -37.63
CA GLY A 50 17.69 40.50 -38.06
C GLY A 50 17.84 40.27 -39.57
N ARG A 51 17.15 39.28 -40.12
CA ARG A 51 17.11 39.04 -41.58
C ARG A 51 16.49 40.21 -42.34
N ILE A 52 15.36 40.74 -41.86
CA ILE A 52 14.70 41.89 -42.51
C ILE A 52 15.62 43.13 -42.49
N ASN A 53 16.30 43.40 -41.38
CA ASN A 53 17.24 44.51 -41.27
C ASN A 53 18.40 44.38 -42.27
N GLN A 54 18.96 43.18 -42.44
CA GLN A 54 20.00 42.93 -43.44
C GLN A 54 19.48 43.07 -44.88
N GLN A 55 18.30 42.52 -45.18
CA GLN A 55 17.76 42.48 -46.54
C GLN A 55 17.20 43.82 -47.04
N ARG A 56 16.53 44.59 -46.16
CA ARG A 56 15.82 45.82 -46.56
C ARG A 56 16.48 47.10 -46.10
N TYR A 57 17.25 47.07 -45.02
CA TYR A 57 17.82 48.26 -44.38
C TYR A 57 19.35 48.23 -44.34
N GLY A 58 19.99 47.25 -44.99
CA GLY A 58 21.45 47.14 -45.05
C GLY A 58 22.13 47.04 -43.67
N GLY A 59 21.41 46.63 -42.63
CA GLY A 59 21.92 46.54 -41.26
C GLY A 59 21.88 47.85 -40.45
N GLN A 60 21.38 48.95 -41.01
CA GLN A 60 21.41 50.28 -40.36
C GLN A 60 20.65 50.33 -39.03
N LEU A 61 19.60 49.51 -38.86
CA LEU A 61 18.77 49.50 -37.65
C LEU A 61 19.30 48.57 -36.55
N GLY A 62 20.51 48.02 -36.67
CA GLY A 62 20.98 46.93 -35.80
C GLY A 62 20.94 47.25 -34.30
N LEU A 63 21.32 48.48 -33.91
CA LEU A 63 21.38 48.89 -32.50
C LEU A 63 19.99 49.17 -31.92
N GLU A 64 19.17 49.92 -32.65
CA GLU A 64 17.79 50.26 -32.27
C GLU A 64 16.91 49.00 -32.17
N LEU A 65 17.07 48.07 -33.12
CA LEU A 65 16.34 46.82 -33.15
C LEU A 65 16.74 45.93 -31.96
N LYS A 66 18.03 45.88 -31.61
CA LYS A 66 18.51 45.17 -30.42
C LYS A 66 17.95 45.78 -29.13
N GLN A 67 17.88 47.11 -29.04
CA GLN A 67 17.34 47.81 -27.87
C GLN A 67 15.83 47.60 -27.73
N GLY A 68 15.06 47.78 -28.80
CA GLY A 68 13.62 47.51 -28.80
C GLY A 68 13.29 46.05 -28.49
N LEU A 69 14.10 45.11 -28.97
CA LEU A 69 13.93 43.69 -28.66
C LEU A 69 14.24 43.36 -27.19
N GLN A 70 15.20 44.05 -26.57
CA GLN A 70 15.48 43.92 -25.13
C GLN A 70 14.34 44.49 -24.28
N GLU A 71 13.80 45.65 -24.66
CA GLU A 71 12.64 46.24 -23.98
C GLU A 71 11.40 45.35 -24.11
N TYR A 72 11.17 44.80 -25.31
CA TYR A 72 10.12 43.81 -25.54
C TYR A 72 10.30 42.58 -24.64
N LYS A 73 11.50 42.00 -24.61
CA LYS A 73 11.83 40.84 -23.77
C LYS A 73 11.56 41.11 -22.29
N SER A 74 12.02 42.25 -21.78
CA SER A 74 11.84 42.65 -20.38
C SER A 74 10.37 42.90 -20.02
N THR A 75 9.65 43.61 -20.88
CA THR A 75 8.24 43.96 -20.65
C THR A 75 7.35 42.72 -20.64
N TYR A 76 7.52 41.84 -21.63
CA TYR A 76 6.74 40.61 -21.71
C TYR A 76 7.11 39.60 -20.63
N ALA A 77 8.39 39.47 -20.26
CA ALA A 77 8.77 38.62 -19.14
C ALA A 77 8.06 39.05 -17.85
N LYS A 78 8.01 40.35 -17.56
CA LYS A 78 7.25 40.89 -16.41
C LYS A 78 5.75 40.63 -16.52
N ALA A 79 5.17 40.74 -17.72
CA ALA A 79 3.76 40.46 -17.95
C ALA A 79 3.42 38.98 -17.71
N ILE A 80 4.23 38.07 -18.24
CA ILE A 80 4.08 36.63 -18.08
C ILE A 80 4.15 36.24 -16.60
N VAL A 81 5.13 36.76 -15.85
CA VAL A 81 5.23 36.51 -14.41
C VAL A 81 3.96 36.93 -13.68
N ARG A 82 3.44 38.13 -13.93
CA ARG A 82 2.18 38.58 -13.29
C ARG A 82 0.98 37.71 -13.63
N VAL A 83 0.92 37.19 -14.85
CA VAL A 83 -0.16 36.28 -15.26
C VAL A 83 -0.03 34.95 -14.53
N ILE A 84 1.19 34.42 -14.42
CA ILE A 84 1.47 33.20 -13.66
C ILE A 84 1.10 33.38 -12.19
N ASP A 85 1.47 34.49 -11.56
CA ASP A 85 1.14 34.76 -10.16
C ASP A 85 -0.38 34.82 -9.94
N ARG A 86 -1.14 35.33 -10.92
CA ARG A 86 -2.61 35.31 -10.88
C ARG A 86 -3.18 33.91 -11.06
N ILE A 87 -2.60 33.10 -11.94
CA ILE A 87 -2.98 31.69 -12.15
C ILE A 87 -2.70 30.90 -10.87
N GLU A 88 -1.53 31.09 -10.25
CA GLU A 88 -1.16 30.51 -8.96
C GLU A 88 -2.16 30.87 -7.87
N ALA A 89 -2.47 32.16 -7.72
CA ALA A 89 -3.44 32.62 -6.75
C ALA A 89 -4.84 32.05 -7.01
N TYR A 90 -5.27 31.97 -8.27
CA TYR A 90 -6.56 31.42 -8.65
C TYR A 90 -6.64 29.91 -8.39
N ALA A 91 -5.63 29.16 -8.83
CA ALA A 91 -5.56 27.71 -8.65
C ALA A 91 -5.58 27.35 -7.16
N THR A 92 -4.79 28.06 -6.36
CA THR A 92 -4.72 27.85 -4.91
C THR A 92 -6.03 28.17 -4.21
N ARG A 93 -6.72 29.25 -4.63
CA ARG A 93 -7.94 29.72 -3.95
C ARG A 93 -9.23 29.03 -4.40
N ASN A 94 -9.28 28.50 -5.63
CA ASN A 94 -10.53 28.02 -6.22
C ASN A 94 -10.50 26.57 -6.68
N VAL A 95 -9.36 26.09 -7.21
CA VAL A 95 -9.27 24.74 -7.79
C VAL A 95 -8.82 23.73 -6.73
N PHE A 96 -7.79 24.12 -5.98
CA PHE A 96 -7.14 23.29 -4.96
C PHE A 96 -7.55 23.70 -3.56
N LYS A 97 -8.67 24.43 -3.44
CA LYS A 97 -9.23 24.78 -2.15
C LYS A 97 -10.01 23.58 -1.62
N LEU A 98 -9.63 23.12 -0.44
CA LEU A 98 -10.39 22.16 0.32
C LEU A 98 -11.30 22.92 1.30
N ASP A 99 -12.55 22.51 1.43
CA ASP A 99 -13.44 23.08 2.45
C ASP A 99 -13.04 22.54 3.82
N GLU A 100 -12.71 23.43 4.75
CA GLU A 100 -12.25 23.09 6.09
C GLU A 100 -13.31 22.37 6.90
N SER A 101 -14.58 22.70 6.68
CA SER A 101 -15.70 21.99 7.33
C SER A 101 -15.61 20.49 7.06
N LEU A 102 -15.27 20.10 5.83
CA LEU A 102 -15.14 18.70 5.47
C LEU A 102 -13.90 18.03 6.11
N VAL A 103 -12.82 18.79 6.33
CA VAL A 103 -11.59 18.25 6.95
C VAL A 103 -11.72 18.15 8.46
N ASP A 104 -12.15 19.21 9.11
CA ASP A 104 -12.21 19.31 10.56
C ASP A 104 -13.33 18.43 11.13
N GLU A 105 -14.42 18.23 10.39
CA GLU A 105 -15.50 17.29 10.74
C GLU A 105 -15.16 15.83 10.32
N GLY A 106 -14.02 15.60 9.67
CA GLY A 106 -13.52 14.26 9.32
C GLY A 106 -14.26 13.56 8.16
N TYR A 107 -15.08 14.31 7.40
CA TYR A 107 -15.78 13.83 6.21
C TYR A 107 -14.87 13.67 5.00
N PHE A 108 -13.78 14.44 4.93
CA PHE A 108 -12.78 14.32 3.89
C PHE A 108 -11.67 13.37 4.34
N ARG A 109 -11.61 12.19 3.72
CA ARG A 109 -10.53 11.22 3.91
C ARG A 109 -9.91 10.87 2.57
N LEU A 110 -8.58 10.84 2.56
CA LEU A 110 -7.84 10.33 1.43
C LEU A 110 -8.08 8.82 1.29
N GLU A 111 -8.18 8.32 0.06
CA GLU A 111 -8.48 6.92 -0.24
C GLU A 111 -7.59 5.91 0.54
N PRO A 112 -6.27 6.14 0.74
CA PRO A 112 -5.43 5.24 1.53
C PRO A 112 -5.81 5.15 3.01
N PHE A 113 -6.51 6.16 3.55
CA PHE A 113 -6.95 6.24 4.94
C PHE A 113 -8.44 5.94 5.10
N SER A 114 -9.14 5.64 4.00
CA SER A 114 -10.56 5.26 4.03
C SER A 114 -10.78 3.91 4.73
N GLN A 115 -9.78 3.03 4.71
CA GLN A 115 -9.84 1.69 5.28
C GLN A 115 -9.31 1.60 6.72
N ILE A 116 -8.74 2.69 7.25
CA ILE A 116 -8.20 2.68 8.61
C ILE A 116 -9.34 2.93 9.59
N ASP A 117 -9.73 1.87 10.30
CA ASP A 117 -10.72 1.93 11.37
C ASP A 117 -10.05 2.37 12.67
N TYR A 118 -10.05 3.69 12.91
CA TYR A 118 -9.48 4.31 14.12
C TYR A 118 -10.28 3.99 15.40
N SER A 119 -11.39 3.24 15.31
CA SER A 119 -12.13 2.78 16.49
C SER A 119 -11.36 1.76 17.32
N ARG A 120 -10.39 1.06 16.70
CA ARG A 120 -9.53 0.09 17.39
C ARG A 120 -8.27 0.77 17.93
N SER A 121 -8.07 0.67 19.23
CA SER A 121 -6.83 1.16 19.85
C SER A 121 -5.67 0.23 19.51
N GLY A 122 -4.46 0.78 19.33
CA GLY A 122 -3.26 -0.03 19.04
C GLY A 122 -3.04 -1.17 20.04
N ARG A 123 -3.37 -0.95 21.32
CA ARG A 123 -3.27 -1.98 22.38
C ARG A 123 -4.24 -3.15 22.21
N GLN A 124 -5.42 -2.91 21.62
CA GLN A 124 -6.38 -3.98 21.34
C GLN A 124 -5.89 -4.84 20.18
N LEU A 125 -5.32 -4.22 19.14
CA LEU A 125 -4.70 -4.94 18.03
C LEU A 125 -3.49 -5.74 18.50
N ASP A 126 -2.63 -5.18 19.36
CA ASP A 126 -1.50 -5.91 19.94
C ASP A 126 -1.95 -7.12 20.76
N ALA A 127 -3.03 -6.98 21.52
CA ALA A 127 -3.60 -8.09 22.29
C ALA A 127 -4.19 -9.18 21.38
N GLU A 128 -4.95 -8.82 20.34
CA GLU A 128 -5.50 -9.75 19.35
C GLU A 128 -4.40 -10.48 18.57
N ILE A 129 -3.31 -9.78 18.23
CA ILE A 129 -2.13 -10.38 17.58
C ILE A 129 -1.49 -11.40 18.52
N THR A 130 -1.27 -11.02 19.79
CA THR A 130 -0.64 -11.91 20.78
C THR A 130 -1.50 -13.15 21.02
N GLU A 131 -2.82 -12.99 21.12
CA GLU A 131 -3.78 -14.09 21.28
C GLU A 131 -3.76 -15.02 20.05
N SER A 132 -3.71 -14.45 18.85
CA SER A 132 -3.63 -15.22 17.60
C SER A 132 -2.31 -15.99 17.49
N GLU A 133 -1.18 -15.37 17.83
CA GLU A 133 0.13 -16.03 17.85
C GLU A 133 0.16 -17.21 18.81
N GLN A 134 -0.46 -17.05 19.99
CA GLN A 134 -0.52 -18.10 20.99
C GLN A 134 -1.43 -19.25 20.58
N SER A 135 -2.60 -18.95 19.99
CA SER A 135 -3.49 -19.96 19.41
C SER A 135 -2.78 -20.77 18.31
N LEU A 136 -1.95 -20.12 17.49
CA LEU A 136 -1.24 -20.76 16.39
C LEU A 136 -0.11 -21.67 16.92
N ALA A 137 0.56 -21.27 18.00
CA ALA A 137 1.54 -22.10 18.69
C ALA A 137 0.91 -23.38 19.27
N ASP A 138 -0.27 -23.25 19.89
CA ASP A 138 -1.01 -24.38 20.45
C ASP A 138 -1.49 -25.34 19.34
N GLU A 139 -1.94 -24.80 18.20
CA GLU A 139 -2.36 -25.60 17.04
C GLU A 139 -1.18 -26.38 16.43
N ILE A 140 0.00 -25.75 16.34
CA ILE A 140 1.24 -26.44 15.91
C ILE A 140 1.59 -27.58 16.87
N ALA A 141 1.49 -27.36 18.18
CA ALA A 141 1.77 -28.40 19.18
C ALA A 141 0.79 -29.58 19.04
N ALA A 142 -0.50 -29.32 18.87
CA ALA A 142 -1.52 -30.34 18.63
C ALA A 142 -1.26 -31.14 17.34
N LEU A 143 -0.86 -30.46 16.26
CA LEU A 143 -0.46 -31.10 15.00
C LEU A 143 0.74 -32.04 15.17
N GLN A 144 1.76 -31.61 15.91
CA GLN A 144 2.93 -32.45 16.20
C GLN A 144 2.55 -33.68 17.01
N GLN A 145 1.70 -33.52 18.03
CA GLN A 145 1.20 -34.63 18.83
C GLN A 145 0.39 -35.63 17.98
N THR A 146 -0.45 -35.14 17.08
CA THR A 146 -1.22 -35.99 16.16
C THR A 146 -0.31 -36.76 15.20
N ARG A 147 0.75 -36.13 14.69
CA ARG A 147 1.77 -36.81 13.86
C ARG A 147 2.49 -37.92 14.62
N LEU A 148 2.84 -37.69 15.88
CA LEU A 148 3.46 -38.70 16.73
C LEU A 148 2.52 -39.89 16.99
N LEU A 149 1.25 -39.62 17.25
CA LEU A 149 0.22 -40.64 17.42
C LEU A 149 0.03 -41.49 16.16
N ASN A 150 -0.06 -40.85 14.98
CA ASN A 150 -0.16 -41.58 13.72
C ASN A 150 1.06 -42.48 13.49
N ALA A 151 2.27 -41.97 13.76
CA ALA A 151 3.49 -42.78 13.67
C ALA A 151 3.50 -43.97 14.65
N GLN A 152 2.86 -43.85 15.82
CA GLN A 152 2.69 -44.97 16.77
C GLN A 152 1.66 -45.98 16.27
N ILE A 153 0.53 -45.52 15.72
CA ILE A 153 -0.49 -46.37 15.14
C ILE A 153 0.09 -47.18 13.98
N ASP A 154 0.83 -46.54 13.07
CA ASP A 154 1.48 -47.22 11.94
C ASP A 154 2.46 -48.31 12.41
N ARG A 155 3.21 -48.04 13.49
CA ARG A 155 4.08 -49.06 14.11
C ARG A 155 3.29 -50.24 14.65
N CYS A 156 2.20 -49.98 15.37
CA CYS A 156 1.32 -51.03 15.90
C CYS A 156 0.71 -51.86 14.78
N LEU A 157 0.15 -51.22 13.74
CA LEU A 157 -0.41 -51.90 12.59
C LEU A 157 0.65 -52.75 11.87
N SER A 158 1.83 -52.19 11.59
CA SER A 158 2.92 -52.94 10.95
C SER A 158 3.41 -54.11 11.81
N SER A 159 3.37 -54.01 13.13
CA SER A 159 3.71 -55.10 14.04
C SER A 159 2.65 -56.21 14.06
N ALA A 160 1.37 -55.83 14.02
CA ALA A 160 0.25 -56.76 13.92
C ALA A 160 0.27 -57.51 12.58
N ASP A 161 0.51 -56.81 11.48
CA ASP A 161 0.66 -57.42 10.15
C ASP A 161 1.87 -58.36 10.10
N ARG A 162 2.98 -58.01 10.74
CA ARG A 162 4.15 -58.92 10.83
C ARG A 162 3.85 -60.17 11.65
N LEU A 163 3.11 -60.05 12.75
CA LEU A 163 2.70 -61.20 13.56
C LEU A 163 1.70 -62.09 12.81
N ALA A 164 0.73 -61.49 12.12
CA ALA A 164 -0.23 -62.20 11.28
C ALA A 164 0.44 -62.93 10.09
N ASN A 165 1.47 -62.33 9.49
CA ASN A 165 2.22 -62.94 8.38
C ASN A 165 3.31 -63.93 8.85
N ALA A 166 3.73 -63.90 10.13
CA ALA A 166 4.75 -64.79 10.68
C ALA A 166 4.19 -66.16 11.15
N GLN A 167 2.87 -66.32 11.23
CA GLN A 167 2.22 -67.59 11.56
C GLN A 167 1.17 -67.97 10.50
N PRO A 168 1.44 -68.96 9.62
CA PRO A 168 0.42 -69.37 8.66
C PRO A 168 -0.74 -70.18 9.26
N GLU A 169 -0.63 -70.78 10.47
CA GLU A 169 -1.65 -71.76 10.94
C GLU A 169 -1.87 -71.86 12.47
N ALA A 170 -1.48 -70.90 13.31
CA ALA A 170 -1.77 -70.97 14.75
C ALA A 170 -2.68 -69.84 15.19
N VAL A 171 -3.89 -70.16 15.66
CA VAL A 171 -4.76 -69.24 16.40
C VAL A 171 -4.03 -68.91 17.71
N PRO A 172 -3.59 -67.65 17.94
CA PRO A 172 -2.88 -67.32 19.17
C PRO A 172 -3.84 -67.37 20.36
N ASP A 173 -3.35 -67.87 21.49
CA ASP A 173 -4.09 -68.02 22.73
C ASP A 173 -4.52 -66.63 23.24
N VAL A 174 -5.80 -66.47 23.58
CA VAL A 174 -6.48 -65.19 23.83
C VAL A 174 -5.80 -64.38 24.96
N SER A 175 -5.07 -65.07 25.83
CA SER A 175 -4.24 -64.56 26.92
C SER A 175 -3.14 -63.59 26.48
N GLU A 176 -2.59 -63.72 25.27
CA GLU A 176 -1.48 -62.87 24.78
C GLU A 176 -1.95 -61.56 24.12
N LEU A 177 -3.25 -61.46 23.79
CA LEU A 177 -3.85 -60.29 23.16
C LEU A 177 -4.41 -59.27 24.17
N GLU A 178 -4.62 -59.68 25.43
CA GLU A 178 -5.06 -58.78 26.51
C GLU A 178 -4.17 -57.55 26.73
N PRO A 179 -2.82 -57.64 26.78
CA PRO A 179 -1.99 -56.46 27.02
C PRO A 179 -2.04 -55.44 25.87
N LEU A 180 -2.17 -55.91 24.62
CA LEU A 180 -2.32 -55.06 23.43
C LEU A 180 -3.70 -54.41 23.37
N ALA A 181 -4.76 -55.16 23.67
CA ALA A 181 -6.11 -54.64 23.80
C ALA A 181 -6.21 -53.59 24.92
N GLN A 182 -5.48 -53.80 26.03
CA GLN A 182 -5.42 -52.85 27.13
C GLN A 182 -4.63 -51.59 26.75
N GLN A 183 -3.54 -51.70 25.98
CA GLN A 183 -2.83 -50.54 25.44
C GLN A 183 -3.69 -49.73 24.47
N LEU A 184 -4.45 -50.38 23.58
CA LEU A 184 -5.40 -49.73 22.68
C LEU A 184 -6.53 -49.04 23.44
N ARG A 185 -7.07 -49.67 24.50
CA ARG A 185 -8.08 -49.05 25.39
C ARG A 185 -7.54 -47.84 26.12
N ASN A 186 -6.30 -47.89 26.59
CA ASN A 186 -5.65 -46.76 27.26
C ASN A 186 -5.40 -45.59 26.29
N LEU A 187 -5.05 -45.88 25.04
CA LEU A 187 -4.92 -44.87 23.98
C LEU A 187 -6.28 -44.26 23.61
N THR A 188 -7.34 -45.07 23.49
CA THR A 188 -8.70 -44.55 23.24
C THR A 188 -9.26 -43.75 24.41
N HIS A 189 -8.93 -44.12 25.65
CA HIS A 189 -9.28 -43.34 26.83
C HIS A 189 -8.53 -42.00 26.87
N SER A 190 -7.25 -42.00 26.50
CA SER A 190 -6.45 -40.77 26.41
C SER A 190 -6.97 -39.82 25.31
N LEU A 191 -7.47 -40.37 24.20
CA LEU A 191 -8.12 -39.58 23.15
C LEU A 191 -9.49 -39.01 23.59
N LYS A 192 -10.27 -39.75 24.38
CA LYS A 192 -11.56 -39.26 24.91
C LYS A 192 -11.42 -38.18 25.98
N THR A 193 -10.26 -38.10 26.63
CA THR A 193 -9.99 -37.15 27.72
C THR A 193 -9.18 -35.93 27.27
N ALA A 194 -8.63 -35.96 26.06
CA ALA A 194 -8.07 -34.78 25.43
C ALA A 194 -9.19 -33.75 25.17
N PRO A 195 -8.97 -32.45 25.48
CA PRO A 195 -9.95 -31.43 25.19
C PRO A 195 -10.24 -31.40 23.69
N PRO A 196 -11.50 -31.27 23.27
CA PRO A 196 -11.82 -31.09 21.86
C PRO A 196 -11.10 -29.82 21.34
N PRO A 197 -10.64 -29.81 20.07
CA PRO A 197 -10.09 -28.60 19.48
C PRO A 197 -11.11 -27.48 19.61
N ALA A 198 -10.68 -26.34 20.18
CA ALA A 198 -11.58 -25.29 20.65
C ALA A 198 -12.38 -24.61 19.54
N HIS A 199 -12.04 -24.81 18.27
CA HIS A 199 -12.77 -24.21 17.16
C HIS A 199 -12.92 -25.20 16.00
N SER A 200 -14.16 -25.40 15.57
CA SER A 200 -14.46 -25.82 14.20
C SER A 200 -13.87 -24.74 13.29
N VAL A 201 -12.68 -24.98 12.76
CA VAL A 201 -12.15 -24.21 11.64
C VAL A 201 -13.22 -24.24 10.56
N ASP A 202 -13.78 -23.07 10.23
CA ASP A 202 -14.71 -22.92 9.12
C ASP A 202 -14.08 -23.58 7.90
N GLN A 203 -14.76 -24.59 7.34
CA GLN A 203 -14.27 -25.33 6.18
C GLN A 203 -13.98 -24.40 4.98
N GLU A 204 -14.56 -23.19 4.98
CA GLU A 204 -14.27 -22.13 4.00
C GLU A 204 -12.84 -21.60 4.09
N PHE A 205 -12.24 -21.50 5.28
CA PHE A 205 -10.86 -21.02 5.44
C PHE A 205 -9.85 -22.04 4.89
N LEU A 206 -10.05 -23.34 5.16
CA LEU A 206 -9.20 -24.40 4.60
C LEU A 206 -9.36 -24.54 3.08
N GLN A 207 -10.54 -24.28 2.53
CA GLN A 207 -10.72 -24.24 1.08
C GLN A 207 -10.02 -23.02 0.44
N SER A 208 -9.98 -21.87 1.11
CA SER A 208 -9.30 -20.68 0.58
C SER A 208 -7.78 -20.86 0.46
N ILE A 209 -7.17 -21.69 1.30
CA ILE A 209 -5.72 -21.98 1.27
C ILE A 209 -5.39 -23.01 0.18
N LEU A 210 -6.27 -23.98 -0.08
CA LEU A 210 -6.02 -25.04 -1.08
C LEU A 210 -6.18 -24.58 -2.53
N TRP A 211 -6.75 -23.40 -2.78
CA TRP A 211 -6.94 -22.84 -4.13
C TRP A 211 -5.93 -21.71 -4.45
N ALA A 212 -5.05 -21.36 -3.51
CA ALA A 212 -4.00 -20.36 -3.71
C ALA A 212 -2.65 -20.97 -4.16
N SER A 213 -2.61 -22.27 -4.47
CA SER A 213 -1.43 -23.00 -4.96
C SER A 213 -1.65 -23.59 -6.35
#